data_AF-A0A538RC03-F1
#
_entry.id   AF-A0A538RC03-F1
#
_cell.length_a   1.000
_cell.length_b   1.000
_cell.length_c   1.000
_cell.angle_alpha   90.00
_cell.angle_beta   90.00
_cell.angle_gamma   90.00
#
_symmetry.space_group_name_H-M   'P 1'
#
loop_
_entity.id
_entity.type
_entity.pdbx_description
1 polymer ?
#
loop_
_entity_poly.entity_id
_entity_poly.type
_entity_poly.pdbx_seq_one_letter_code
_entity_poly.pdbx_strand_id
1 'polypeptide(L)'
;MTKTVLGAAGEVHFVKLAGTPPVPKQFGGDIIAAVAAGQAGGGFDAAYSSGSELNKTWGFLFNSGVPFGPTFDEFIGFLYGKSAEKESKTGLDLVQENLDARNRNVVAIPIVGSPEQLSGYFFEPMDNVPGHKGIGLAGLCQKPWVLRYLPPGENVLSMACDDLVATHKIPKKNLSFIQAIPGGGSLVDAVLAKTLHGFEFATPLDDLSVLFNGANNPGTAGIRYVHTPGWQQQFLITWMLINKKVWGAMTPAQQVLIQTVAKEHVISSYAENLRQQGAALQVILDANKSDKNPENDMVLTRWPVRDQIRLRDATIRFLNARADDAALPAEDRADYVKVLEALRGYVHANSFYWENRQVTTGKCDPARVEPGKRP
;
A
#
# COMPACT_ATOMS: atom_id res chain seq x y z
N MET A 1 -27.14 0.77 14.75
CA MET A 1 -26.94 0.80 13.29
C MET A 1 -28.29 0.96 12.63
N THR A 2 -28.58 2.15 12.12
CA THR A 2 -29.73 2.38 11.24
C THR A 2 -29.50 1.55 9.97
N LYS A 3 -30.36 0.55 9.73
CA LYS A 3 -30.43 -0.13 8.44
C LYS A 3 -30.87 0.91 7.41
N THR A 4 -29.92 1.56 6.75
CA THR A 4 -30.21 2.23 5.48
C THR A 4 -30.58 1.13 4.50
N VAL A 5 -31.88 0.92 4.31
CA VAL A 5 -32.37 -0.03 3.31
C VAL A 5 -32.23 0.67 1.96
N LEU A 6 -31.34 0.15 1.10
CA LEU A 6 -31.24 0.56 -0.29
C LEU A 6 -32.47 0.02 -1.03
N GLY A 7 -33.54 0.82 -1.11
CA GLY A 7 -34.79 0.45 -1.76
C GLY A 7 -35.64 -0.56 -0.96
N ALA A 8 -36.72 -1.04 -1.54
CA ALA A 8 -37.51 -2.10 -0.92
C ALA A 8 -36.70 -3.42 -0.92
N ALA A 9 -36.94 -4.27 0.09
CA ALA A 9 -36.33 -5.59 0.14
C ALA A 9 -36.60 -6.35 -1.16
N GLY A 10 -35.52 -6.75 -1.86
CA GLY A 10 -35.62 -7.45 -3.15
C GLY A 10 -35.47 -6.57 -4.39
N GLU A 11 -35.32 -5.24 -4.30
CA GLU A 11 -35.08 -4.39 -5.48
C GLU A 11 -33.59 -4.32 -5.88
N VAL A 12 -32.67 -4.51 -4.93
CA VAL A 12 -31.23 -4.57 -5.21
C VAL A 12 -30.84 -6.03 -5.46
N HIS A 13 -30.83 -6.42 -6.73
CA HIS A 13 -30.29 -7.69 -7.17
C HIS A 13 -28.79 -7.55 -7.47
N PHE A 14 -27.95 -7.98 -6.53
CA PHE A 14 -26.53 -8.12 -6.81
C PHE A 14 -26.34 -9.25 -7.83
N VAL A 15 -26.04 -8.89 -9.07
CA VAL A 15 -25.66 -9.85 -10.11
C VAL A 15 -24.16 -10.08 -9.99
N LYS A 16 -23.75 -11.35 -9.85
CA LYS A 16 -22.34 -11.71 -9.96
C LYS A 16 -21.91 -11.43 -11.39
N LEU A 17 -21.11 -10.39 -11.59
CA LEU A 17 -20.51 -10.10 -12.89
C LEU A 17 -19.57 -11.23 -13.29
N ALA A 18 -19.41 -11.47 -14.60
CA ALA A 18 -18.61 -12.56 -15.19
C ALA A 18 -17.08 -12.40 -15.01
N GLY A 19 -16.66 -11.73 -13.93
CA GLY A 19 -15.30 -11.27 -13.68
C GLY A 19 -15.10 -9.81 -14.11
N THR A 20 -14.01 -9.21 -13.66
CA THR A 20 -13.58 -7.88 -14.08
C THR A 20 -12.82 -8.01 -15.41
N PRO A 21 -13.26 -7.38 -16.51
CA PRO A 21 -12.55 -7.45 -17.77
C PRO A 21 -11.15 -6.83 -17.65
N PRO A 22 -10.14 -7.34 -18.37
CA PRO A 22 -8.83 -6.70 -18.40
C PRO A 22 -8.91 -5.34 -19.09
N VAL A 23 -7.93 -4.46 -18.82
CA VAL A 23 -7.78 -3.20 -19.55
C VAL A 23 -7.69 -3.49 -21.06
N PRO A 24 -8.51 -2.86 -21.92
CA PRO A 24 -8.46 -3.10 -23.35
C PRO A 24 -7.06 -2.83 -23.91
N LYS A 25 -6.57 -3.73 -24.77
CA LYS A 25 -5.18 -3.72 -25.28
C LYS A 25 -4.75 -2.38 -25.88
N GLN A 26 -5.68 -1.65 -26.50
CA GLN A 26 -5.42 -0.34 -27.11
C GLN A 26 -4.93 0.72 -26.12
N PHE A 27 -5.18 0.55 -24.81
CA PHE A 27 -4.72 1.46 -23.76
C PHE A 27 -3.41 1.01 -23.10
N GLY A 28 -2.80 -0.11 -23.53
CA GLY A 28 -1.48 -0.52 -23.05
C GLY A 28 -1.39 -0.75 -21.53
N GLY A 29 -2.50 -1.11 -20.88
CA GLY A 29 -2.58 -1.28 -19.43
C GLY A 29 -2.84 0.02 -18.64
N ASP A 30 -2.96 1.18 -19.29
CA ASP A 30 -3.34 2.43 -18.62
C ASP A 30 -4.86 2.45 -18.34
N ILE A 31 -5.22 2.12 -17.10
CA ILE A 31 -6.61 2.12 -16.65
C ILE A 31 -7.23 3.53 -16.69
N ILE A 32 -6.45 4.58 -16.48
CA ILE A 32 -6.95 5.97 -16.54
C ILE A 32 -7.29 6.33 -17.97
N ALA A 33 -6.43 5.99 -18.93
CA ALA A 33 -6.72 6.22 -20.34
C ALA A 33 -7.97 5.44 -20.79
N ALA A 34 -8.14 4.21 -20.31
CA ALA A 34 -9.34 3.42 -20.56
C ALA A 34 -10.60 4.06 -19.96
N VAL A 35 -10.54 4.60 -18.74
CA VAL A 35 -11.68 5.30 -18.13
C VAL A 35 -11.95 6.65 -18.81
N ALA A 36 -10.90 7.38 -19.17
CA ALA A 36 -10.98 8.65 -19.90
C ALA A 36 -11.69 8.50 -21.26
N ALA A 37 -11.48 7.39 -21.95
CA ALA A 37 -12.14 7.08 -23.21
C ALA A 37 -13.64 6.79 -23.04
N GLY A 38 -14.06 6.28 -21.87
CA GLY A 38 -15.43 5.84 -21.62
C GLY A 38 -15.80 4.61 -22.46
N GLN A 39 -16.99 4.04 -22.22
CA GLN A 39 -17.47 2.89 -22.99
C GLN A 39 -17.58 3.23 -24.50
N ALA A 40 -18.00 4.45 -24.84
CA ALA A 40 -18.10 4.92 -26.22
C ALA A 40 -16.73 4.96 -26.95
N GLY A 41 -15.63 5.14 -26.22
CA GLY A 41 -14.27 5.08 -26.75
C GLY A 41 -13.63 3.69 -26.68
N GLY A 42 -14.41 2.64 -26.40
CA GLY A 42 -13.92 1.27 -26.23
C GLY A 42 -13.21 1.02 -24.89
N GLY A 43 -13.40 1.91 -23.92
CA GLY A 43 -12.88 1.82 -22.56
C GLY A 43 -13.96 1.50 -21.53
N PHE A 44 -13.85 2.11 -20.34
CA PHE A 44 -14.78 1.90 -19.22
C PHE A 44 -15.38 3.23 -18.76
N ASP A 45 -16.64 3.24 -18.33
CA ASP A 45 -17.23 4.45 -17.75
C ASP A 45 -16.76 4.69 -16.30
N ALA A 46 -16.39 3.62 -15.60
CA ALA A 46 -15.73 3.69 -14.31
C ALA A 46 -14.85 2.46 -14.08
N ALA A 47 -13.81 2.59 -13.26
CA ALA A 47 -12.97 1.47 -12.86
C ALA A 47 -12.36 1.66 -11.47
N TYR A 48 -12.04 0.53 -10.84
CA TYR A 48 -11.22 0.48 -9.64
C TYR A 48 -9.74 0.76 -9.98
N SER A 49 -9.04 1.46 -9.08
CA SER A 49 -7.60 1.68 -9.08
C SER A 49 -7.05 1.51 -7.67
N SER A 50 -5.82 0.99 -7.55
CA SER A 50 -5.11 0.91 -6.27
C SER A 50 -4.62 2.28 -5.79
N GLY A 51 -4.72 3.34 -6.60
CA GLY A 51 -4.18 4.67 -6.34
C GLY A 51 -2.80 4.88 -6.98
N SER A 52 -1.97 3.84 -7.06
CA SER A 52 -0.66 3.94 -7.72
C SER A 52 -0.78 4.20 -9.22
N GLU A 53 -1.90 3.80 -9.84
CA GLU A 53 -2.14 4.06 -11.26
C GLU A 53 -2.54 5.51 -11.55
N LEU A 54 -2.93 6.32 -10.55
CA LEU A 54 -3.26 7.76 -10.68
C LEU A 54 -2.20 8.51 -11.50
N ASN A 55 -0.94 8.23 -11.20
CA ASN A 55 0.21 8.65 -11.97
C ASN A 55 1.43 7.81 -11.57
N LYS A 56 2.24 7.37 -12.54
CA LYS A 56 3.42 6.52 -12.27
C LYS A 56 4.46 7.21 -11.38
N THR A 57 4.51 8.54 -11.37
CA THR A 57 5.46 9.34 -10.59
C THR A 57 4.97 9.53 -9.16
N TRP A 58 3.73 9.97 -8.95
CA TRP A 58 3.25 10.41 -7.63
C TRP A 58 2.07 9.62 -7.07
N GLY A 59 1.43 8.75 -7.84
CA GLY A 59 0.20 8.06 -7.44
C GLY A 59 0.33 7.22 -6.17
N PHE A 60 1.52 6.64 -5.93
CA PHE A 60 1.79 5.86 -4.72
C PHE A 60 1.58 6.68 -3.43
N LEU A 61 1.79 8.00 -3.46
CA LEU A 61 1.53 8.91 -2.33
C LEU A 61 0.06 8.87 -1.89
N PHE A 62 -0.85 8.55 -2.80
CA PHE A 62 -2.29 8.47 -2.56
C PHE A 62 -2.83 7.04 -2.46
N ASN A 63 -1.99 6.04 -2.71
CA ASN A 63 -2.26 4.64 -2.35
C ASN A 63 -2.05 4.43 -0.86
N SER A 64 -0.90 4.84 -0.32
CA SER A 64 -0.50 4.50 1.06
C SER A 64 0.40 5.53 1.73
N GLY A 65 0.49 6.75 1.19
CA GLY A 65 1.46 7.74 1.66
C GLY A 65 2.87 7.38 1.24
N VAL A 66 3.77 7.23 2.22
CA VAL A 66 5.17 6.86 1.99
C VAL A 66 5.58 5.79 2.99
N PRO A 67 6.56 4.92 2.70
CA PRO A 67 7.11 4.03 3.71
C PRO A 67 7.57 4.80 4.96
N PHE A 68 7.29 4.26 6.16
CA PHE A 68 7.44 4.98 7.44
C PHE A 68 6.72 6.34 7.52
N GLY A 69 5.71 6.53 6.68
CA GLY A 69 4.96 7.78 6.58
C GLY A 69 3.84 7.91 7.59
N PRO A 70 2.83 8.74 7.28
CA PRO A 70 1.72 9.00 8.19
C PRO A 70 0.91 7.73 8.49
N THR A 71 0.27 7.74 9.64
CA THR A 71 -0.81 6.81 10.00
C THR A 71 -2.05 7.07 9.13
N PHE A 72 -3.00 6.12 9.13
CA PHE A 72 -4.26 6.29 8.38
C PHE A 72 -5.02 7.54 8.79
N ASP A 73 -5.13 7.83 10.09
CA ASP A 73 -5.87 9.00 10.59
C ASP A 73 -5.19 10.32 10.24
N GLU A 74 -3.85 10.39 10.30
CA GLU A 74 -3.10 11.52 9.74
C GLU A 74 -3.38 11.67 8.23
N PHE A 75 -3.31 10.58 7.46
CA PHE A 75 -3.50 10.66 6.02
C PHE A 75 -4.93 11.04 5.62
N ILE A 76 -5.96 10.58 6.35
CA ILE A 76 -7.35 11.00 6.15
C ILE A 76 -7.52 12.49 6.45
N GLY A 77 -6.82 13.01 7.47
CA GLY A 77 -6.75 14.44 7.77
C GLY A 77 -6.11 15.25 6.63
N PHE A 78 -5.04 14.74 6.01
CA PHE A 78 -4.45 15.33 4.80
C PHE A 78 -5.42 15.26 3.60
N LEU A 79 -5.97 14.08 3.35
CA LEU A 79 -6.76 13.79 2.15
C LEU A 79 -8.07 14.58 2.09
N TYR A 80 -8.79 14.69 3.21
CA TYR A 80 -10.10 15.35 3.26
C TYR A 80 -10.12 16.68 4.01
N GLY A 81 -9.12 16.96 4.85
CA GLY A 81 -8.99 18.23 5.55
C GLY A 81 -8.34 19.28 4.66
N LYS A 82 -8.74 20.55 4.81
CA LYS A 82 -8.09 21.68 4.13
C LYS A 82 -6.71 21.91 4.75
N SER A 83 -5.75 21.14 4.29
CA SER A 83 -4.44 20.94 4.90
C SER A 83 -3.29 21.25 3.95
N ALA A 84 -3.58 21.40 2.66
CA ALA A 84 -2.63 21.72 1.61
C ALA A 84 -2.75 23.18 1.16
N GLU A 85 -1.67 23.70 0.55
CA GLU A 85 -1.58 25.05 -0.01
C GLU A 85 -2.10 26.14 0.96
N LYS A 86 -1.44 26.30 2.12
CA LYS A 86 -1.84 27.23 3.19
C LYS A 86 -3.28 26.99 3.68
N GLU A 87 -3.64 25.73 3.88
CA GLU A 87 -4.96 25.31 4.40
C GLU A 87 -6.15 25.74 3.53
N SER A 88 -5.91 25.96 2.23
CA SER A 88 -6.97 26.33 1.29
C SER A 88 -7.53 25.12 0.54
N LYS A 89 -6.76 24.03 0.44
CA LYS A 89 -7.09 22.82 -0.33
C LYS A 89 -6.93 21.54 0.48
N THR A 90 -7.64 20.50 0.06
CA THR A 90 -7.47 19.14 0.55
C THR A 90 -6.45 18.37 -0.29
N GLY A 91 -5.92 17.26 0.23
CA GLY A 91 -5.12 16.33 -0.58
C GLY A 91 -5.90 15.78 -1.78
N LEU A 92 -7.23 15.61 -1.65
CA LEU A 92 -8.11 15.19 -2.75
C LEU A 92 -8.21 16.25 -3.85
N ASP A 93 -8.25 17.53 -3.49
CA ASP A 93 -8.22 18.62 -4.48
C ASP A 93 -6.91 18.58 -5.28
N LEU A 94 -5.77 18.32 -4.63
CA LEU A 94 -4.48 18.19 -5.32
C LEU A 94 -4.49 17.05 -6.36
N VAL A 95 -5.08 15.90 -6.02
CA VAL A 95 -5.22 14.78 -6.97
C VAL A 95 -6.03 15.22 -8.17
N GLN A 96 -7.22 15.79 -7.94
CA GLN A 96 -8.12 16.14 -9.04
C GLN A 96 -7.55 17.27 -9.91
N GLU A 97 -6.90 18.27 -9.30
CA GLU A 97 -6.22 19.35 -10.03
C GLU A 97 -5.09 18.83 -10.92
N ASN A 98 -4.25 17.91 -10.41
CA ASN A 98 -3.18 17.33 -11.21
C ASN A 98 -3.76 16.52 -12.38
N LEU A 99 -4.81 15.72 -12.15
CA LEU A 99 -5.48 14.97 -13.22
C LEU A 99 -6.11 15.90 -14.28
N ASP A 100 -6.74 16.99 -13.85
CA ASP A 100 -7.37 17.97 -14.72
C ASP A 100 -6.34 18.78 -15.52
N ALA A 101 -5.25 19.22 -14.88
CA ALA A 101 -4.16 19.95 -15.54
C ALA A 101 -3.47 19.12 -16.64
N ARG A 102 -3.51 17.79 -16.53
CA ARG A 102 -2.99 16.84 -17.52
C ARG A 102 -4.05 16.28 -18.46
N ASN A 103 -5.27 16.86 -18.46
CA ASN A 103 -6.40 16.43 -19.29
C ASN A 103 -6.66 14.92 -19.20
N ARG A 104 -6.52 14.32 -18.01
CA ARG A 104 -6.74 12.89 -17.81
C ARG A 104 -8.21 12.50 -17.93
N ASN A 105 -9.14 13.46 -17.97
CA ASN A 105 -10.58 13.26 -18.26
C ASN A 105 -11.27 12.22 -17.36
N VAL A 106 -10.85 12.15 -16.10
CA VAL A 106 -11.46 11.32 -15.06
C VAL A 106 -11.72 12.11 -13.80
N VAL A 107 -12.69 11.66 -13.01
CA VAL A 107 -12.87 12.04 -11.60
C VAL A 107 -12.35 10.89 -10.75
N ALA A 108 -11.46 11.20 -9.80
CA ALA A 108 -10.89 10.21 -8.90
C ALA A 108 -11.51 10.35 -7.50
N ILE A 109 -12.14 9.28 -7.02
CA ILE A 109 -12.85 9.27 -5.73
C ILE A 109 -12.27 8.14 -4.86
N PRO A 110 -11.73 8.42 -3.66
CA PRO A 110 -11.32 7.38 -2.73
C PRO A 110 -12.54 6.55 -2.28
N ILE A 111 -12.43 5.22 -2.28
CA ILE A 111 -13.56 4.32 -2.01
C ILE A 111 -13.30 3.28 -0.92
N VAL A 112 -12.07 2.85 -0.66
CA VAL A 112 -11.78 1.84 0.38
C VAL A 112 -10.58 2.27 1.19
N GLY A 113 -10.63 2.06 2.50
CA GLY A 113 -9.50 2.16 3.41
C GLY A 113 -9.17 0.79 4.01
N SER A 114 -7.89 0.49 4.22
CA SER A 114 -7.46 -0.66 5.03
C SER A 114 -6.25 -0.29 5.90
N PRO A 115 -6.04 -0.97 7.04
CA PRO A 115 -4.95 -0.71 7.98
C PRO A 115 -3.59 -1.21 7.49
N GLU A 116 -2.59 -1.07 8.34
CA GLU A 116 -1.22 -1.52 8.12
C GLU A 116 -1.17 -2.96 7.60
N GLN A 117 -0.39 -3.15 6.54
CA GLN A 117 -0.13 -4.45 5.97
C GLN A 117 0.87 -5.26 6.82
N LEU A 118 0.99 -6.56 6.53
CA LEU A 118 2.18 -7.30 6.94
C LEU A 118 3.37 -6.89 6.07
N SER A 119 4.59 -7.10 6.56
CA SER A 119 5.81 -6.86 5.77
C SER A 119 6.30 -8.10 5.03
N GLY A 120 5.43 -9.09 4.85
CA GLY A 120 5.70 -10.24 4.01
C GLY A 120 6.19 -11.49 4.72
N TYR A 121 6.44 -12.49 3.88
CA TYR A 121 6.72 -13.88 4.22
C TYR A 121 8.05 -14.32 3.61
N PHE A 122 8.91 -14.97 4.40
CA PHE A 122 10.28 -15.31 3.98
C PHE A 122 10.73 -16.68 4.49
N PHE A 123 11.75 -17.25 3.83
CA PHE A 123 12.40 -18.48 4.25
C PHE A 123 13.26 -18.34 5.51
N GLU A 124 13.73 -17.14 5.83
CA GLU A 124 14.55 -16.86 7.02
C GLU A 124 14.07 -15.57 7.70
N PRO A 125 14.15 -15.46 9.03
CA PRO A 125 13.67 -14.30 9.75
C PRO A 125 14.71 -13.16 9.71
N MET A 126 14.24 -11.91 9.59
CA MET A 126 15.09 -10.72 9.71
C MET A 126 15.60 -10.51 11.14
N ASP A 127 14.79 -10.76 12.16
CA ASP A 127 15.19 -10.71 13.56
C ASP A 127 15.33 -12.11 14.18
N ASN A 128 15.96 -12.20 15.34
CA ASN A 128 16.10 -13.46 16.06
C ASN A 128 14.73 -13.99 16.49
N VAL A 129 14.53 -15.30 16.32
CA VAL A 129 13.38 -16.04 16.83
C VAL A 129 13.91 -17.24 17.65
N PRO A 130 13.09 -17.88 18.49
CA PRO A 130 13.54 -19.04 19.25
C PRO A 130 14.20 -20.10 18.35
N GLY A 131 15.45 -20.45 18.66
CA GLY A 131 16.22 -21.46 17.92
C GLY A 131 16.79 -21.02 16.56
N HIS A 132 16.57 -19.78 16.11
CA HIS A 132 17.07 -19.33 14.81
C HIS A 132 17.56 -17.88 14.85
N LYS A 133 18.80 -17.66 14.41
CA LYS A 133 19.42 -16.33 14.35
C LYS A 133 18.92 -15.59 13.11
N GLY A 134 18.46 -14.34 13.29
CA GLY A 134 17.97 -13.52 12.20
C GLY A 134 19.08 -13.07 11.26
N ILE A 135 18.77 -12.97 9.96
CA ILE A 135 19.71 -12.55 8.92
C ILE A 135 19.80 -11.03 8.77
N GLY A 136 18.80 -10.29 9.26
CA GLY A 136 18.65 -8.85 9.07
C GLY A 136 18.62 -8.42 7.60
N LEU A 137 18.58 -7.11 7.39
CA LEU A 137 18.62 -6.52 6.05
C LEU A 137 19.90 -6.91 5.30
N ALA A 138 21.05 -6.92 5.96
CA ALA A 138 22.32 -7.26 5.34
C ALA A 138 22.37 -8.71 4.83
N GLY A 139 21.82 -9.66 5.59
CA GLY A 139 21.71 -11.03 5.13
C GLY A 139 20.70 -11.16 3.99
N LEU A 140 19.54 -10.52 4.09
CA LEU A 140 18.53 -10.49 3.03
C LEU A 140 19.12 -10.01 1.69
N CYS A 141 19.81 -8.87 1.70
CA CYS A 141 20.41 -8.27 0.51
C CYS A 141 21.45 -9.17 -0.20
N GLN A 142 22.04 -10.13 0.52
CA GLN A 142 23.03 -11.06 -0.02
C GLN A 142 22.42 -12.37 -0.54
N LYS A 143 21.16 -12.68 -0.19
CA LYS A 143 20.48 -13.86 -0.71
C LYS A 143 20.21 -13.68 -2.21
N PRO A 144 20.38 -14.73 -3.04
CA PRO A 144 19.95 -14.74 -4.44
C PRO A 144 18.42 -14.88 -4.53
N TRP A 145 17.68 -14.11 -3.73
CA TRP A 145 16.24 -14.18 -3.64
C TRP A 145 15.61 -13.25 -4.65
N VAL A 146 14.52 -13.75 -5.22
CA VAL A 146 13.58 -12.97 -6.03
C VAL A 146 12.42 -12.64 -5.11
N LEU A 147 12.13 -11.36 -4.88
CA LEU A 147 11.02 -10.92 -4.03
C LEU A 147 9.91 -10.26 -4.82
N ARG A 148 8.68 -10.34 -4.31
CA ARG A 148 7.58 -9.47 -4.74
C ARG A 148 7.38 -8.41 -3.66
N TYR A 149 7.85 -7.21 -3.96
CA TYR A 149 7.53 -5.97 -3.25
C TYR A 149 7.11 -4.94 -4.29
N LEU A 150 5.92 -4.35 -4.18
CA LEU A 150 5.55 -3.28 -5.11
C LEU A 150 6.24 -1.95 -4.78
N PRO A 151 6.47 -1.08 -5.78
CA PRO A 151 6.90 0.29 -5.55
C PRO A 151 5.95 1.04 -4.59
N PRO A 152 6.49 1.87 -3.67
CA PRO A 152 7.90 2.22 -3.53
C PRO A 152 8.72 1.24 -2.66
N GLY A 153 8.11 0.19 -2.09
CA GLY A 153 8.77 -0.74 -1.16
C GLY A 153 10.01 -1.41 -1.74
N GLU A 154 9.95 -1.88 -3.00
CA GLU A 154 11.13 -2.43 -3.68
C GLU A 154 12.24 -1.38 -3.88
N ASN A 155 11.88 -0.13 -4.17
CA ASN A 155 12.86 0.93 -4.42
C ASN A 155 13.60 1.28 -3.12
N VAL A 156 12.86 1.37 -2.01
CA VAL A 156 13.42 1.60 -0.68
C VAL A 156 14.34 0.45 -0.26
N LEU A 157 13.88 -0.79 -0.40
CA LEU A 157 14.68 -1.95 0.00
C LEU A 157 15.93 -2.10 -0.87
N SER A 158 15.81 -1.88 -2.19
CA SER A 158 16.93 -1.86 -3.12
C SER A 158 17.96 -0.79 -2.74
N MET A 159 17.51 0.44 -2.46
CA MET A 159 18.39 1.54 -2.07
C MET A 159 19.06 1.30 -0.71
N ALA A 160 18.36 0.69 0.24
CA ALA A 160 18.95 0.31 1.53
C ALA A 160 20.02 -0.79 1.37
N CYS A 161 19.84 -1.73 0.43
CA CYS A 161 20.87 -2.70 0.08
C CYS A 161 22.09 -2.04 -0.59
N ASP A 162 21.87 -1.04 -1.46
CA ASP A 162 22.96 -0.30 -2.12
C ASP A 162 23.81 0.48 -1.11
N ASP A 163 23.20 1.08 -0.07
CA ASP A 163 23.95 1.69 1.04
C ASP A 163 24.88 0.70 1.74
N LEU A 164 24.41 -0.52 1.98
CA LEU A 164 25.21 -1.54 2.65
C LEU A 164 26.41 -1.95 1.81
N VAL A 165 26.28 -1.95 0.48
CA VAL A 165 27.40 -2.14 -0.45
C VAL A 165 28.34 -0.94 -0.38
N ALA A 166 27.82 0.29 -0.53
CA ALA A 166 28.63 1.52 -0.53
C ALA A 166 29.40 1.73 0.78
N THR A 167 28.83 1.31 1.91
CA THR A 167 29.45 1.38 3.25
C THR A 167 30.25 0.13 3.62
N HIS A 168 30.48 -0.78 2.66
CA HIS A 168 31.26 -2.02 2.83
C HIS A 168 30.74 -2.93 3.96
N LYS A 169 29.44 -2.86 4.27
CA LYS A 169 28.78 -3.78 5.23
C LYS A 169 28.44 -5.12 4.59
N ILE A 170 28.23 -5.14 3.28
CA ILE A 170 28.12 -6.36 2.47
C ILE A 170 28.97 -6.19 1.20
N PRO A 171 29.51 -7.29 0.62
CA PRO A 171 30.36 -7.19 -0.57
C PRO A 171 29.58 -6.87 -1.84
N LYS A 172 28.33 -7.35 -1.96
CA LYS A 172 27.44 -7.09 -3.10
C LYS A 172 25.97 -7.32 -2.73
N LYS A 173 25.08 -6.65 -3.47
CA LYS A 173 23.64 -6.95 -3.51
C LYS A 173 23.39 -8.10 -4.48
N ASN A 174 22.61 -9.10 -4.07
CA ASN A 174 22.25 -10.27 -4.88
C ASN A 174 20.72 -10.50 -4.95
N LEU A 175 19.97 -9.60 -4.34
CA LEU A 175 18.51 -9.60 -4.31
C LEU A 175 17.93 -8.99 -5.59
N SER A 176 16.81 -9.53 -6.07
CA SER A 176 16.04 -8.97 -7.18
C SER A 176 14.55 -8.92 -6.88
N PHE A 177 13.80 -8.16 -7.67
CA PHE A 177 12.36 -7.96 -7.51
C PHE A 177 11.61 -8.33 -8.79
N ILE A 178 10.36 -8.76 -8.64
CA ILE A 178 9.42 -8.95 -9.74
C ILE A 178 8.23 -8.01 -9.62
N GLN A 179 7.62 -7.72 -10.76
CA GLN A 179 6.36 -6.99 -10.83
C GLN A 179 5.19 -7.82 -10.26
N ALA A 180 4.02 -7.20 -10.15
CA ALA A 180 2.80 -7.87 -9.70
C ALA A 180 2.51 -9.16 -10.49
N ILE A 181 2.23 -10.25 -9.78
CA ILE A 181 1.75 -11.50 -10.38
C ILE A 181 0.20 -11.43 -10.42
N PRO A 182 -0.45 -11.60 -11.58
CA PRO A 182 -1.91 -11.60 -11.67
C PRO A 182 -2.56 -12.72 -10.83
N GLY A 183 -3.57 -12.36 -10.05
CA GLY A 183 -4.33 -13.28 -9.18
C GLY A 183 -3.54 -13.66 -7.91
N GLY A 184 -3.92 -13.10 -6.76
CA GLY A 184 -3.13 -13.20 -5.52
C GLY A 184 -2.82 -14.62 -5.01
N GLY A 185 -3.62 -15.63 -5.37
CA GLY A 185 -3.34 -17.04 -5.04
C GLY A 185 -2.11 -17.63 -5.73
N SER A 186 -1.61 -16.99 -6.79
CA SER A 186 -0.43 -17.45 -7.55
C SER A 186 0.91 -17.21 -6.84
N LEU A 187 0.95 -16.45 -5.74
CA LEU A 187 2.19 -16.13 -5.02
C LEU A 187 2.77 -17.36 -4.32
N VAL A 188 1.92 -18.15 -3.65
CA VAL A 188 2.35 -19.39 -2.98
C VAL A 188 2.85 -20.41 -4.00
N ASP A 189 2.14 -20.54 -5.12
CA ASP A 189 2.54 -21.42 -6.23
C ASP A 189 3.90 -21.00 -6.84
N ALA A 190 4.16 -19.69 -6.98
CA ALA A 190 5.44 -19.19 -7.46
C ALA A 190 6.60 -19.54 -6.49
N VAL A 191 6.34 -19.55 -5.18
CA VAL A 191 7.33 -19.99 -4.19
C VAL A 191 7.59 -21.49 -4.27
N LEU A 192 6.53 -22.30 -4.41
CA LEU A 192 6.66 -23.75 -4.62
C LEU A 192 7.41 -24.07 -5.92
N ALA A 193 7.19 -23.29 -6.97
CA ALA A 193 7.90 -23.37 -8.24
C ALA A 193 9.34 -22.81 -8.18
N LYS A 194 9.76 -22.24 -7.04
CA LYS A 194 11.08 -21.62 -6.81
C LYS A 194 11.39 -20.44 -7.74
N THR A 195 10.36 -19.80 -8.29
CA THR A 195 10.49 -18.57 -9.07
C THR A 195 10.37 -17.33 -8.20
N LEU A 196 9.84 -17.48 -6.98
CA LEU A 196 9.70 -16.45 -5.96
C LEU A 196 10.27 -16.97 -4.62
N HIS A 197 10.88 -16.09 -3.82
CA HIS A 197 11.56 -16.48 -2.58
C HIS A 197 11.04 -15.74 -1.33
N GLY A 198 10.14 -14.80 -1.53
CA GLY A 198 9.45 -14.06 -0.47
C GLY A 198 8.60 -12.97 -1.09
N PHE A 199 7.57 -12.54 -0.37
CA PHE A 199 6.67 -11.52 -0.86
C PHE A 199 5.95 -10.81 0.27
N GLU A 200 5.63 -9.55 0.06
CA GLU A 200 4.49 -8.90 0.73
C GLU A 200 3.22 -9.07 -0.09
N PHE A 201 2.06 -9.00 0.57
CA PHE A 201 0.77 -9.02 -0.12
C PHE A 201 -0.17 -7.92 0.38
N ALA A 202 -0.70 -8.04 1.60
CA ALA A 202 -1.71 -7.13 2.12
C ALA A 202 -1.80 -7.18 3.66
N THR A 203 -3.01 -7.03 4.19
CA THR A 203 -3.30 -7.11 5.63
C THR A 203 -3.49 -8.57 6.07
N PRO A 204 -3.34 -8.91 7.35
CA PRO A 204 -3.63 -10.28 7.83
C PRO A 204 -4.99 -10.84 7.37
N LEU A 205 -6.05 -10.01 7.33
CA LEU A 205 -7.37 -10.42 6.83
C LEU A 205 -7.34 -10.80 5.35
N ASP A 206 -6.70 -9.97 4.53
CA ASP A 206 -6.59 -10.20 3.08
C ASP A 206 -5.67 -11.40 2.79
N ASP A 207 -4.52 -11.47 3.47
CA ASP A 207 -3.56 -12.56 3.40
C ASP A 207 -4.23 -13.90 3.73
N LEU A 208 -5.03 -13.97 4.79
CA LEU A 208 -5.81 -15.16 5.14
C LEU A 208 -6.76 -15.58 4.00
N SER A 209 -7.49 -14.61 3.44
CA SER A 209 -8.50 -14.89 2.41
C SER A 209 -7.91 -15.34 1.07
N VAL A 210 -6.65 -14.99 0.79
CA VAL A 210 -6.01 -15.23 -0.52
C VAL A 210 -4.92 -16.30 -0.45
N LEU A 211 -4.08 -16.29 0.59
CA LEU A 211 -2.89 -17.15 0.69
C LEU A 211 -3.16 -18.46 1.46
N PHE A 212 -4.28 -18.56 2.18
CA PHE A 212 -4.65 -19.72 3.00
C PHE A 212 -6.01 -20.33 2.58
N ASN A 213 -6.48 -20.03 1.36
CA ASN A 213 -7.75 -20.53 0.82
C ASN A 213 -7.62 -21.83 -0.01
N GLY A 214 -6.42 -22.40 -0.09
CA GLY A 214 -6.10 -23.58 -0.88
C GLY A 214 -5.40 -24.67 -0.07
N ALA A 215 -4.91 -25.71 -0.77
CA ALA A 215 -4.19 -26.83 -0.15
C ALA A 215 -2.79 -26.45 0.35
N ASN A 216 -2.17 -25.44 -0.27
CA ASN A 216 -0.88 -24.89 0.13
C ASN A 216 -1.05 -23.48 0.69
N ASN A 217 -0.11 -23.08 1.54
CA ASN A 217 -0.03 -21.75 2.12
C ASN A 217 1.45 -21.35 2.32
N PRO A 218 1.76 -20.12 2.80
CA PRO A 218 3.14 -19.70 3.04
C PRO A 218 3.95 -20.66 3.93
N GLY A 219 3.34 -21.24 4.97
CA GLY A 219 3.97 -22.21 5.86
C GLY A 219 4.36 -23.49 5.12
N THR A 220 3.44 -24.10 4.38
CA THR A 220 3.73 -25.32 3.60
C THR A 220 4.67 -25.09 2.42
N ALA A 221 4.77 -23.85 1.94
CA ALA A 221 5.75 -23.44 0.92
C ALA A 221 7.15 -23.14 1.51
N GLY A 222 7.30 -23.15 2.84
CA GLY A 222 8.56 -22.93 3.54
C GLY A 222 8.90 -21.47 3.86
N ILE A 223 8.09 -20.51 3.41
CA ILE A 223 8.25 -19.08 3.73
C ILE A 223 7.50 -18.71 5.02
N ARG A 224 7.72 -19.51 6.08
CA ARG A 224 6.93 -19.49 7.32
C ARG A 224 7.11 -18.26 8.19
N TYR A 225 8.15 -17.44 7.95
CA TYR A 225 8.44 -16.27 8.77
C TYR A 225 7.64 -15.06 8.27
N VAL A 226 6.64 -14.64 9.05
CA VAL A 226 5.78 -13.48 8.75
C VAL A 226 6.22 -12.27 9.56
N HIS A 227 6.48 -11.14 8.89
CA HIS A 227 7.16 -10.00 9.50
C HIS A 227 6.26 -8.80 9.77
N THR A 228 6.56 -8.09 10.85
CA THR A 228 5.97 -6.78 11.20
C THR A 228 7.07 -5.76 11.59
N PRO A 229 6.81 -4.44 11.59
CA PRO A 229 5.65 -3.76 10.99
C PRO A 229 5.63 -3.83 9.46
N GLY A 230 4.46 -3.58 8.86
CA GLY A 230 4.28 -3.22 7.45
C GLY A 230 4.86 -1.84 7.16
N TRP A 231 6.18 -1.71 7.30
CA TRP A 231 6.88 -0.43 7.14
C TRP A 231 6.73 0.16 5.75
N GLN A 232 6.50 -0.68 4.74
CA GLN A 232 6.33 -0.27 3.35
C GLN A 232 4.96 0.35 3.08
N GLN A 233 3.94 0.00 3.89
CA GLN A 233 2.56 0.36 3.63
C GLN A 233 1.73 0.40 4.94
N GLN A 234 1.61 1.60 5.51
CA GLN A 234 0.92 1.88 6.79
C GLN A 234 -0.59 1.75 6.72
N PHE A 235 -1.15 1.86 5.53
CA PHE A 235 -2.57 1.73 5.21
C PHE A 235 -2.71 1.55 3.69
N LEU A 236 -3.92 1.27 3.21
CA LEU A 236 -4.25 1.35 1.79
C LEU A 236 -5.47 2.26 1.61
N ILE A 237 -5.42 3.12 0.59
CA ILE A 237 -6.57 3.82 0.04
C ILE A 237 -6.69 3.47 -1.44
N THR A 238 -7.85 2.94 -1.82
CA THR A 238 -8.15 2.61 -3.22
C THR A 238 -9.17 3.59 -3.78
N TRP A 239 -9.24 3.64 -5.12
CA TRP A 239 -9.88 4.73 -5.85
C TRP A 239 -10.86 4.18 -6.88
N MET A 240 -11.99 4.86 -7.02
CA MET A 240 -12.87 4.75 -8.17
C MET A 240 -12.56 5.89 -9.14
N LEU A 241 -12.18 5.52 -10.34
CA LEU A 241 -12.04 6.42 -11.47
C LEU A 241 -13.37 6.45 -12.21
N ILE A 242 -13.90 7.64 -12.51
CA ILE A 242 -15.13 7.82 -13.27
C ILE A 242 -14.82 8.69 -14.50
N ASN A 243 -15.30 8.30 -15.67
CA ASN A 243 -15.19 9.11 -16.87
C ASN A 243 -15.79 10.52 -16.64
N LYS A 244 -15.08 11.59 -17.01
CA LYS A 244 -15.53 12.96 -16.70
C LYS A 244 -16.84 13.37 -17.41
N LYS A 245 -17.13 12.81 -18.60
CA LYS A 245 -18.43 13.04 -19.28
C LYS A 245 -19.56 12.33 -18.56
N VAL A 246 -19.34 11.09 -18.13
CA VAL A 246 -20.32 10.32 -17.34
C VAL A 246 -20.59 11.02 -16.02
N TRP A 247 -19.54 11.48 -15.33
CA TRP A 247 -19.67 12.29 -14.12
C TRP A 247 -20.46 13.58 -14.37
N GLY A 248 -20.13 14.31 -15.43
CA GLY A 248 -20.80 15.57 -15.80
C GLY A 248 -22.27 15.41 -16.22
N ALA A 249 -22.68 14.22 -16.65
CA ALA A 249 -24.07 13.91 -16.95
C ALA A 249 -24.91 13.59 -15.71
N MET A 250 -24.28 13.36 -14.55
CA MET A 250 -24.97 13.15 -13.28
C MET A 250 -25.52 14.48 -12.74
N THR A 251 -26.65 14.41 -12.04
CA THR A 251 -27.17 15.57 -11.31
C THR A 251 -26.26 15.93 -10.13
N PRO A 252 -26.28 17.18 -9.65
CA PRO A 252 -25.52 17.56 -8.45
C PRO A 252 -25.83 16.68 -7.24
N ALA A 253 -27.09 16.25 -7.07
CA ALA A 253 -27.49 15.35 -5.99
C ALA A 253 -26.83 13.96 -6.11
N GLN A 254 -26.73 13.41 -7.33
CA GLN A 254 -26.05 12.13 -7.58
C GLN A 254 -24.54 12.24 -7.31
N GLN A 255 -23.91 13.32 -7.75
CA GLN A 255 -22.48 13.57 -7.49
C GLN A 255 -22.18 13.65 -5.99
N VAL A 256 -22.98 14.43 -5.25
CA VAL A 256 -22.86 14.55 -3.79
C VAL A 256 -23.10 13.20 -3.10
N LEU A 257 -24.09 12.42 -3.56
CA LEU A 257 -24.37 11.09 -3.00
C LEU A 257 -23.17 10.16 -3.17
N ILE A 258 -22.59 10.08 -4.37
CA ILE A 258 -21.42 9.24 -4.65
C ILE A 258 -20.24 9.64 -3.77
N GLN A 259 -19.92 10.94 -3.72
CA GLN A 259 -18.82 11.45 -2.89
C GLN A 259 -19.02 11.14 -1.41
N THR A 260 -20.25 11.30 -0.90
CA THR A 260 -20.57 11.06 0.51
C THR A 260 -20.47 9.58 0.86
N VAL A 261 -21.06 8.70 0.04
CA VAL A 261 -21.01 7.25 0.26
C VAL A 261 -19.58 6.73 0.13
N ALA A 262 -18.82 7.21 -0.85
CA ALA A 262 -17.42 6.82 -1.04
C ALA A 262 -16.54 7.22 0.16
N LYS A 263 -16.70 8.47 0.64
CA LYS A 263 -16.00 8.96 1.83
C LYS A 263 -16.37 8.16 3.09
N GLU A 264 -17.65 7.85 3.29
CA GLU A 264 -18.07 6.95 4.37
C GLU A 264 -17.39 5.60 4.24
N HIS A 265 -17.42 5.03 3.04
CA HIS A 265 -16.94 3.67 2.81
C HIS A 265 -15.44 3.54 3.07
N VAL A 266 -14.64 4.58 2.80
CA VAL A 266 -13.21 4.62 3.21
C VAL A 266 -13.06 4.41 4.72
N ILE A 267 -13.90 5.05 5.54
CA ILE A 267 -13.83 4.94 7.00
C ILE A 267 -14.41 3.62 7.50
N SER A 268 -15.57 3.19 6.98
CA SER A 268 -16.24 1.98 7.44
C SER A 268 -15.49 0.70 7.02
N SER A 269 -14.93 0.67 5.80
CA SER A 269 -14.07 -0.45 5.36
C SER A 269 -12.79 -0.53 6.19
N TYR A 270 -12.13 0.60 6.49
CA TYR A 270 -10.98 0.63 7.38
C TYR A 270 -11.33 0.07 8.77
N ALA A 271 -12.43 0.54 9.36
CA ALA A 271 -12.84 0.14 10.69
C ALA A 271 -13.19 -1.36 10.77
N GLU A 272 -13.93 -1.88 9.79
CA GLU A 272 -14.31 -3.28 9.76
C GLU A 272 -13.09 -4.19 9.50
N ASN A 273 -12.21 -3.78 8.60
CA ASN A 273 -10.98 -4.50 8.30
C ASN A 273 -10.05 -4.51 9.54
N LEU A 274 -9.84 -3.37 10.20
CA LEU A 274 -9.01 -3.24 11.42
C LEU A 274 -9.53 -4.13 12.57
N ARG A 275 -10.84 -4.16 12.80
CA ARG A 275 -11.45 -4.96 13.88
C ARG A 275 -11.14 -6.46 13.74
N GLN A 276 -10.91 -6.95 12.52
CA GLN A 276 -10.71 -8.36 12.24
C GLN A 276 -9.23 -8.79 12.23
N GLN A 277 -8.27 -7.84 12.21
CA GLN A 277 -6.86 -8.17 11.98
C GLN A 277 -6.25 -9.10 13.00
N GLY A 278 -6.53 -8.89 14.29
CA GLY A 278 -5.99 -9.75 15.35
C GLY A 278 -6.48 -11.19 15.23
N ALA A 279 -7.76 -11.38 14.92
CA ALA A 279 -8.34 -12.71 14.73
C ALA A 279 -7.78 -13.38 13.47
N ALA A 280 -7.66 -12.66 12.36
CA ALA A 280 -7.09 -13.19 11.13
C ALA A 280 -5.62 -13.59 11.29
N LEU A 281 -4.82 -12.75 11.96
CA LEU A 281 -3.42 -13.09 12.26
C LEU A 281 -3.31 -14.33 13.15
N GLN A 282 -4.18 -14.47 14.15
CA GLN A 282 -4.19 -15.68 14.99
C GLN A 282 -4.46 -16.94 14.16
N VAL A 283 -5.42 -16.89 13.24
CA VAL A 283 -5.71 -18.01 12.33
C VAL A 283 -4.50 -18.32 11.45
N ILE A 284 -3.83 -17.30 10.90
CA ILE A 284 -2.59 -17.48 10.13
C ILE A 284 -1.53 -18.21 10.96
N LEU A 285 -1.31 -17.78 12.21
CA LEU A 285 -0.28 -18.37 13.09
C LEU A 285 -0.64 -19.80 13.55
N ASP A 286 -1.91 -20.17 13.51
CA ASP A 286 -2.40 -21.49 13.88
C ASP A 286 -2.57 -22.44 12.69
N ALA A 287 -2.49 -21.94 11.44
CA ALA A 287 -2.91 -22.63 10.23
C ALA A 287 -2.29 -24.02 10.03
N ASN A 288 -1.05 -24.23 10.48
CA ASN A 288 -0.29 -25.46 10.25
C ASN A 288 -0.16 -26.36 11.48
N LYS A 289 -0.58 -25.91 12.68
CA LYS A 289 -0.32 -26.63 13.94
C LYS A 289 -0.85 -28.07 13.97
N SER A 290 -1.88 -28.37 13.19
CA SER A 290 -2.47 -29.71 13.13
C SER A 290 -1.72 -30.69 12.22
N ASP A 291 -0.81 -30.23 11.35
CA ASP A 291 -0.13 -31.08 10.36
C ASP A 291 1.05 -31.88 10.95
N LYS A 292 1.42 -31.60 12.21
CA LYS A 292 2.52 -32.24 12.96
C LYS A 292 3.89 -32.07 12.32
N ASN A 293 4.06 -31.10 11.42
CA ASN A 293 5.35 -30.72 10.85
C ASN A 293 5.72 -29.30 11.34
N PRO A 294 6.58 -29.19 12.36
CA PRO A 294 7.02 -27.89 12.88
C PRO A 294 7.69 -26.98 11.83
N GLU A 295 8.20 -27.55 10.74
CA GLU A 295 8.79 -26.78 9.63
C GLU A 295 7.76 -26.03 8.79
N ASN A 296 6.47 -26.35 8.94
CA ASN A 296 5.37 -25.61 8.33
C ASN A 296 4.77 -24.55 9.27
N ASP A 297 5.07 -24.60 10.57
CA ASP A 297 4.46 -23.72 11.56
C ASP A 297 4.81 -22.25 11.28
N MET A 298 3.79 -21.41 11.16
CA MET A 298 3.95 -19.98 10.93
C MET A 298 4.62 -19.31 12.13
N VAL A 299 5.63 -18.49 11.88
CA VAL A 299 6.40 -17.79 12.92
C VAL A 299 6.28 -16.29 12.73
N LEU A 300 5.60 -15.63 13.69
CA LEU A 300 5.58 -14.17 13.76
C LEU A 300 6.95 -13.65 14.18
N THR A 301 7.48 -12.72 13.41
CA THR A 301 8.76 -12.07 13.70
C THR A 301 8.71 -10.60 13.28
N ARG A 302 9.83 -9.89 13.46
CA ARG A 302 9.93 -8.45 13.23
C ARG A 302 11.11 -8.11 12.35
N TRP A 303 11.07 -6.90 11.80
CA TRP A 303 12.27 -6.25 11.30
C TRP A 303 13.08 -5.69 12.47
N PRO A 304 14.40 -5.96 12.56
CA PRO A 304 15.23 -5.36 13.60
C PRO A 304 15.15 -3.83 13.56
N VAL A 305 15.10 -3.16 14.72
CA VAL A 305 15.01 -1.68 14.81
C VAL A 305 16.12 -1.00 14.00
N ARG A 306 17.35 -1.53 14.05
CA ARG A 306 18.48 -1.02 13.27
C ARG A 306 18.24 -1.05 11.76
N ASP A 307 17.47 -2.02 11.27
CA ASP A 307 17.20 -2.20 9.85
C ASP A 307 15.99 -1.36 9.43
N GLN A 308 15.01 -1.17 10.32
CA GLN A 308 13.94 -0.19 10.14
C GLN A 308 14.51 1.24 9.98
N ILE A 309 15.51 1.62 10.80
CA ILE A 309 16.20 2.91 10.66
C ILE A 309 16.83 3.05 9.26
N ARG A 310 17.51 2.01 8.76
CA ARG A 310 18.10 2.01 7.41
C ARG A 310 17.06 2.15 6.31
N LEU A 311 15.94 1.43 6.42
CA LEU A 311 14.85 1.48 5.46
C LEU A 311 14.15 2.86 5.47
N ARG A 312 13.99 3.47 6.65
CA ARG A 312 13.50 4.85 6.78
C ARG A 312 14.44 5.83 6.10
N ASP A 313 15.75 5.74 6.37
CA ASP A 313 16.74 6.64 5.77
C ASP A 313 16.80 6.46 4.23
N ALA A 314 16.66 5.23 3.75
CA ALA A 314 16.51 4.93 2.32
C ALA A 314 15.21 5.49 1.74
N THR A 315 14.12 5.53 2.51
CA THR A 315 12.87 6.15 2.08
C THR A 315 13.04 7.65 1.88
N ILE A 316 13.68 8.34 2.82
CA ILE A 316 13.96 9.78 2.71
C ILE A 316 14.75 10.06 1.43
N ARG A 317 15.79 9.27 1.16
CA ARG A 317 16.60 9.42 -0.06
C ARG A 317 15.82 9.08 -1.33
N PHE A 318 15.02 8.01 -1.32
CA PHE A 318 14.15 7.67 -2.45
C PHE A 318 13.21 8.82 -2.80
N LEU A 319 12.53 9.38 -1.80
CA LEU A 319 11.59 10.49 -2.01
C LEU A 319 12.30 11.73 -2.59
N ASN A 320 13.47 12.07 -2.05
CA ASN A 320 14.23 13.23 -2.54
C ASN A 320 14.80 12.99 -3.94
N ALA A 321 15.39 11.82 -4.20
CA ALA A 321 15.97 11.49 -5.51
C ALA A 321 14.91 11.47 -6.61
N ARG A 322 13.67 11.07 -6.30
CA ARG A 322 12.57 11.02 -7.25
C ARG A 322 12.15 12.40 -7.77
N ALA A 323 12.32 13.46 -6.99
CA ALA A 323 12.06 14.84 -7.43
C ALA A 323 13.00 15.26 -8.59
N ASP A 324 14.21 14.70 -8.61
CA ASP A 324 15.27 15.04 -9.57
C ASP A 324 15.49 13.96 -10.64
N ASP A 325 14.69 12.90 -10.65
CA ASP A 325 14.86 11.76 -11.56
C ASP A 325 14.54 12.12 -13.01
N ALA A 326 15.57 12.36 -13.82
CA ALA A 326 15.44 12.74 -15.23
C ALA A 326 14.74 11.68 -16.10
N ALA A 327 14.57 10.44 -15.64
CA ALA A 327 13.80 9.42 -16.36
C ALA A 327 12.28 9.62 -16.23
N LEU A 328 11.81 10.48 -15.32
CA LEU A 328 10.40 10.80 -15.12
C LEU A 328 10.01 12.09 -15.86
N PRO A 329 8.79 12.17 -16.43
CA PRO A 329 8.32 13.38 -17.11
C PRO A 329 8.42 14.62 -16.22
N ALA A 330 8.91 15.73 -16.78
CA ALA A 330 9.17 16.96 -16.02
C ALA A 330 7.89 17.51 -15.34
N GLU A 331 6.77 17.48 -16.06
CA GLU A 331 5.45 17.76 -15.49
C GLU A 331 5.09 16.91 -14.28
N ASP A 332 5.24 15.59 -14.39
CA ASP A 332 4.87 14.65 -13.34
C ASP A 332 5.78 14.81 -12.11
N ARG A 333 7.06 15.18 -12.33
CA ARG A 333 7.97 15.52 -11.24
C ARG A 333 7.57 16.80 -10.51
N ALA A 334 7.11 17.82 -11.23
CA ALA A 334 6.58 19.03 -10.60
C ALA A 334 5.33 18.72 -9.75
N ASP A 335 4.42 17.90 -10.28
CA ASP A 335 3.22 17.45 -9.57
C ASP A 335 3.61 16.60 -8.33
N TYR A 336 4.62 15.72 -8.47
CA TYR A 336 5.17 14.93 -7.37
C TYR A 336 5.73 15.80 -6.23
N VAL A 337 6.57 16.78 -6.56
CA VAL A 337 7.15 17.69 -5.56
C VAL A 337 6.03 18.47 -4.86
N LYS A 338 5.04 18.97 -5.61
CA LYS A 338 3.90 19.68 -5.05
C LYS A 338 3.15 18.84 -4.02
N VAL A 339 2.84 17.58 -4.36
CA VAL A 339 2.11 16.65 -3.46
C VAL A 339 2.97 16.27 -2.26
N LEU A 340 4.24 15.91 -2.48
CA LEU A 340 5.15 15.48 -1.42
C LEU A 340 5.36 16.59 -0.38
N GLU A 341 5.60 17.82 -0.83
CA GLU A 341 5.81 18.95 0.08
C GLU A 341 4.52 19.35 0.82
N ALA A 342 3.35 19.21 0.19
CA ALA A 342 2.07 19.38 0.89
C ALA A 342 1.89 18.34 2.01
N LEU A 343 2.20 17.06 1.72
CA LEU A 343 2.12 15.99 2.71
C LEU A 343 3.12 16.20 3.85
N ARG A 344 4.39 16.54 3.54
CA ARG A 344 5.42 16.88 4.52
C ARG A 344 5.00 18.05 5.40
N GLY A 345 4.51 19.13 4.80
CA GLY A 345 4.02 20.30 5.52
C GLY A 345 2.91 19.95 6.50
N TYR A 346 1.93 19.14 6.07
CA TYR A 346 0.85 18.69 6.94
C TYR A 346 1.34 17.82 8.11
N VAL A 347 2.16 16.80 7.83
CA VAL A 347 2.70 15.91 8.87
C VAL A 347 3.56 16.70 9.87
N HIS A 348 4.40 17.61 9.37
CA HIS A 348 5.22 18.47 10.22
C HIS A 348 4.38 19.39 11.12
N ALA A 349 3.33 20.03 10.58
CA ALA A 349 2.45 20.90 11.35
C ALA A 349 1.74 20.18 12.52
N ASN A 350 1.47 18.88 12.36
CA ASN A 350 0.83 18.06 13.40
C ASN A 350 1.84 17.35 14.32
N SER A 351 3.15 17.40 14.01
CA SER A 351 4.17 16.66 14.75
C SER A 351 4.15 16.96 16.25
N PHE A 352 4.02 18.23 16.64
CA PHE A 352 3.99 18.63 18.06
C PHE A 352 2.75 18.09 18.80
N TYR A 353 1.59 18.04 18.15
CA TYR A 353 0.37 17.45 18.74
C TYR A 353 0.59 15.98 19.08
N TRP A 354 1.19 15.25 18.15
CA TRP A 354 1.46 13.83 18.31
C TRP A 354 2.59 13.52 19.30
N GLU A 355 3.66 14.34 19.35
CA GLU A 355 4.76 14.16 20.33
C GLU A 355 4.24 14.32 21.76
N ASN A 356 3.40 15.33 22.01
CA ASN A 356 2.91 15.63 23.36
C ASN A 356 1.86 14.65 23.87
N ARG A 357 1.08 14.02 22.99
CA ARG A 357 0.05 13.09 23.46
C ARG A 357 0.62 11.79 24.00
N GLN A 358 1.93 11.55 23.92
CA GLN A 358 2.57 10.27 24.25
C GLN A 358 1.74 9.09 23.72
N VAL A 359 1.04 9.29 22.58
CA VAL A 359 0.41 8.16 21.91
C VAL A 359 1.60 7.33 21.54
N THR A 360 1.81 6.23 22.25
CA THR A 360 2.56 5.12 21.72
C THR A 360 1.80 4.73 20.48
N THR A 361 2.07 5.42 19.36
CA THR A 361 1.83 4.85 18.04
C THR A 361 2.48 3.49 18.17
N GLY A 362 1.67 2.43 18.17
CA GLY A 362 2.23 1.09 18.27
C GLY A 362 3.35 1.00 17.25
N LYS A 363 4.60 0.93 17.75
CA LYS A 363 5.85 0.94 16.98
C LYS A 363 6.35 2.32 16.49
N CYS A 364 6.73 3.17 17.43
CA CYS A 364 7.99 3.93 17.35
C CYS A 364 8.50 4.18 18.78
N ASP A 365 9.04 3.14 19.42
CA ASP A 365 9.94 3.35 20.56
C ASP A 365 11.35 2.91 20.14
N PRO A 366 12.22 3.85 19.73
CA PRO A 366 13.63 3.62 19.62
C PRO A 366 14.33 4.21 20.85
N ALA A 367 13.86 3.94 22.07
CA ALA A 367 14.46 4.38 23.33
C ALA A 367 15.07 5.81 23.26
N ARG A 368 14.21 6.83 23.43
CA ARG A 368 14.56 8.27 23.53
C ARG A 368 15.16 8.88 22.26
N VAL A 369 14.30 9.48 21.44
CA VAL A 369 14.71 10.55 20.52
C VAL A 369 14.78 11.85 21.33
N GLU A 370 15.89 12.57 21.25
CA GLU A 370 16.06 13.92 21.80
C GLU A 370 14.96 14.87 21.28
N PRO A 371 14.63 15.95 22.02
CA PRO A 371 13.54 16.83 21.64
C PRO A 371 13.88 17.58 20.33
N GLY A 372 13.03 17.46 19.32
CA GLY A 372 12.90 18.49 18.28
C GLY A 372 13.05 18.11 16.82
N LYS A 373 13.22 16.83 16.43
CA LYS A 373 13.21 16.44 15.00
C LYS A 373 12.63 15.04 14.77
N ARG A 374 11.39 14.97 14.29
CA ARG A 374 10.90 13.87 13.43
C ARG A 374 11.22 14.18 11.96
N PRO A 375 11.49 13.16 11.13
CA PRO A 375 11.93 13.31 9.74
C PRO A 375 10.93 14.06 8.85
#